data_AF-A0A843LRA4-F1
#
_entry.id   AF-A0A843LRA4-F1
#
_cell.length_a   1.000
_cell.length_b   1.000
_cell.length_c   1.000
_cell.angle_alpha   90.00
_cell.angle_beta   90.00
_cell.angle_gamma   90.00
#
_symmetry.space_group_name_H-M   'P 1'
#
loop_
_entity.id
_entity.type
_entity.pdbx_description
1 polymer ?
#
loop_
_entity_poly.entity_id
_entity_poly.type
_entity_poly.pdbx_seq_one_letter_code
_entity_poly.pdbx_strand_id
1 'polypeptide(L)' 'MQIYQNIPNAAFIAPNSTVIGDVVTGQEVNVWYGAVIRADKDRITIGDRSNIQDNCVVHTSRGHPVTIGNDVSVGHG' A
#
# COMPACT_ATOMS: atom_id res chain seq x y z
N MET A 1 5.84 7.86 -16.63
CA MET A 1 4.83 7.33 -15.69
C MET A 1 5.18 7.87 -14.33
N GLN A 2 4.30 8.68 -13.74
CA GLN A 2 4.62 9.48 -12.55
C GLN A 2 4.38 8.63 -11.30
N ILE A 3 5.46 8.38 -10.55
CA ILE A 3 5.46 7.56 -9.33
C ILE A 3 5.13 8.50 -8.18
N TYR A 4 3.97 8.37 -7.54
CA TYR A 4 3.56 9.25 -6.44
C TYR A 4 3.87 8.59 -5.09
N GLN A 5 5.11 8.72 -4.63
CA GLN A 5 5.53 8.22 -3.32
C GLN A 5 5.23 9.26 -2.25
N ASN A 6 4.06 9.19 -1.61
CA ASN A 6 3.75 10.07 -0.48
C ASN A 6 3.05 9.31 0.66
N ILE A 7 3.77 8.35 1.25
CA ILE A 7 3.39 7.80 2.55
C ILE A 7 4.56 7.97 3.54
N PRO A 8 4.53 9.05 4.35
CA PRO A 8 5.70 9.47 5.14
C PRO A 8 6.10 8.50 6.26
N ASN A 9 5.25 7.53 6.61
CA ASN A 9 5.49 6.58 7.71
C ASN A 9 5.95 5.18 7.23
N ALA A 10 5.99 4.93 5.91
CA ALA A 10 6.46 3.64 5.40
C ALA A 10 7.96 3.52 5.62
N ALA A 11 8.40 2.40 6.21
CA ALA A 11 9.82 2.12 6.42
C ALA A 11 10.54 1.75 5.12
N PHE A 12 9.82 1.13 4.17
CA PHE A 12 10.39 0.76 2.88
C PHE A 12 9.34 0.87 1.78
N ILE A 13 9.73 1.48 0.66
CA ILE A 13 8.96 1.45 -0.57
C ILE A 13 9.90 1.10 -1.73
N ALA A 14 9.66 -0.06 -2.35
CA ALA A 14 10.46 -0.52 -3.48
C ALA A 14 10.37 0.46 -4.66
N PRO A 15 11.49 0.73 -5.36
CA PRO A 15 11.56 1.76 -6.41
C PRO A 15 10.66 1.49 -7.63
N ASN A 16 10.27 0.22 -7.86
CA ASN A 16 9.36 -0.17 -8.95
C ASN A 16 7.93 -0.47 -8.47
N SER A 17 7.61 -0.21 -7.20
CA SER A 17 6.22 -0.28 -6.72
C SER A 17 5.43 0.94 -7.21
N THR A 18 4.11 0.80 -7.27
CA THR A 18 3.19 1.88 -7.59
C THR A 18 2.28 2.14 -6.41
N VAL A 19 2.35 3.33 -5.83
CA VAL A 19 1.43 3.83 -4.80
C VAL A 19 0.77 5.08 -5.35
N ILE A 20 -0.56 5.12 -5.41
CA ILE A 20 -1.31 6.31 -5.86
C ILE A 20 -2.61 6.51 -5.08
N GLY A 21 -3.04 7.77 -4.98
CA GLY A 21 -4.33 8.14 -4.37
C GLY A 21 -4.27 8.36 -2.86
N ASP A 22 -5.40 8.13 -2.18
CA ASP A 22 -5.54 8.31 -0.72
C ASP A 22 -5.07 7.07 0.04
N VAL A 23 -3.74 6.98 0.26
CA VAL A 23 -3.10 5.89 0.99
C VAL A 23 -2.60 6.41 2.34
N VAL A 24 -2.94 5.70 3.42
CA VAL A 24 -2.45 5.97 4.78
C VAL A 24 -1.71 4.75 5.29
N THR A 25 -0.50 4.95 5.80
CA THR A 25 0.28 3.88 6.46
C THR A 25 0.56 4.20 7.93
N GLY A 26 0.56 3.14 8.72
CA GLY A 26 1.20 3.07 10.02
C GLY A 26 2.72 3.08 9.93
N GLN A 27 3.37 2.86 11.07
CA GLN A 27 4.82 2.76 11.21
C GLN A 27 5.33 1.41 10.69
N GLU A 28 6.58 1.38 10.22
CA GLU A 28 7.27 0.15 9.82
C GLU A 28 6.56 -0.64 8.70
N VAL A 29 5.77 0.03 7.86
CA VAL A 29 5.16 -0.59 6.69
C VAL A 29 6.19 -0.77 5.57
N ASN A 30 6.13 -1.93 4.91
CA ASN A 30 6.99 -2.26 3.78
C ASN A 30 6.16 -2.54 2.51
N VAL A 31 6.46 -1.84 1.42
CA VAL A 31 5.86 -2.08 0.10
C VAL A 31 6.93 -2.63 -0.84
N TRP A 32 6.77 -3.88 -1.26
CA TRP A 32 7.79 -4.64 -1.97
C TRP A 32 7.68 -4.52 -3.50
N TYR A 33 8.59 -5.18 -4.21
CA TYR A 33 8.82 -4.93 -5.63
C TYR A 33 7.59 -5.26 -6.48
N GLY A 34 7.25 -4.36 -7.40
CA GLY A 34 6.11 -4.54 -8.31
C GLY A 34 4.73 -4.45 -7.65
N ALA A 35 4.63 -4.24 -6.34
CA ALA A 35 3.33 -4.05 -5.67
C ALA A 35 2.60 -2.81 -6.22
N VAL A 36 1.27 -2.92 -6.36
CA VAL A 36 0.39 -1.84 -6.82
C VAL A 36 -0.67 -1.55 -5.76
N ILE A 37 -0.56 -0.39 -5.12
CA ILE A 37 -1.52 0.14 -4.15
C ILE A 37 -2.22 1.33 -4.81
N ARG A 38 -3.47 1.12 -5.23
CA ARG A 38 -4.23 2.09 -6.03
C ARG A 38 -5.50 2.53 -5.29
N ALA A 39 -5.37 3.63 -4.54
CA ALA A 39 -6.44 4.27 -3.79
C ALA A 39 -7.09 5.43 -4.58
N ASP A 40 -7.40 5.20 -5.86
CA ASP A 40 -7.97 6.21 -6.78
C ASP A 40 -9.52 6.27 -6.74
N LYS A 41 -10.17 5.28 -6.12
CA LYS A 41 -11.64 5.23 -5.95
C LYS A 41 -12.11 5.49 -4.52
N ASP A 42 -11.30 5.12 -3.54
CA ASP A 42 -11.53 5.25 -2.11
C ASP A 42 -10.22 4.99 -1.34
N ARG A 43 -10.22 5.27 -0.04
CA ARG A 43 -9.04 5.18 0.84
C ARG A 43 -8.53 3.75 1.01
N ILE A 44 -7.21 3.60 1.05
CA ILE A 44 -6.50 2.40 1.53
C ILE A 44 -5.76 2.76 2.82
N THR A 45 -6.01 2.00 3.90
CA THR A 45 -5.28 2.12 5.17
C THR A 45 -4.47 0.85 5.42
N ILE A 46 -3.19 1.00 5.76
CA ILE A 46 -2.28 -0.10 6.09
C ILE A 46 -1.74 0.12 7.50
N GLY A 47 -2.02 -0.81 8.41
CA GLY A 47 -1.60 -0.74 9.81
C GLY A 47 -0.10 -0.94 10.03
N ASP A 48 0.33 -0.77 11.27
CA ASP A 48 1.74 -0.84 11.68
C ASP A 48 2.35 -2.23 11.41
N ARG A 49 3.65 -2.27 11.07
CA ARG A 49 4.44 -3.50 10.89
C ARG A 49 3.86 -4.47 9.86
N SER A 50 3.07 -3.97 8.93
CA SER A 50 2.49 -4.75 7.84
C SER A 50 3.34 -4.69 6.57
N ASN A 51 3.24 -5.71 5.74
CA ASN A 51 3.93 -5.77 4.45
C ASN A 51 2.99 -6.11 3.30
N ILE A 52 3.19 -5.42 2.18
CA ILE A 52 2.56 -5.68 0.89
C ILE A 52 3.64 -6.25 -0.01
N GLN A 53 3.66 -7.58 -0.16
CA GLN A 53 4.75 -8.29 -0.82
C GLN A 53 4.72 -8.12 -2.34
N ASP A 54 5.68 -8.76 -2.99
CA ASP A 54 5.95 -8.59 -4.39
C ASP A 54 4.72 -8.86 -5.26
N ASN A 55 4.49 -7.94 -6.20
CA ASN A 55 3.39 -7.94 -7.17
C ASN A 55 1.96 -7.91 -6.60
N CYS A 56 1.76 -7.81 -5.28
CA CYS A 56 0.44 -7.66 -4.70
C CYS A 56 -0.33 -6.46 -5.27
N VAL A 57 -1.63 -6.64 -5.49
CA VAL A 57 -2.54 -5.57 -5.93
C VAL A 57 -3.56 -5.24 -4.84
N VAL A 58 -3.57 -3.98 -4.40
CA VAL A 58 -4.59 -3.44 -3.49
C VAL A 58 -5.36 -2.34 -4.21
N HIS A 59 -6.67 -2.49 -4.31
CA HIS A 59 -7.55 -1.55 -5.01
C HIS A 59 -8.90 -1.42 -4.29
N THR A 60 -9.58 -0.30 -4.49
CA THR A 60 -10.86 0.02 -3.84
C THR A 60 -11.99 0.18 -4.86
N SER A 61 -13.23 0.10 -4.37
CA SER A 61 -14.41 0.58 -5.10
C SER A 61 -15.00 1.76 -4.34
N ARG A 62 -15.73 2.65 -5.03
CA ARG A 62 -16.32 3.83 -4.38
C ARG A 62 -17.25 3.39 -3.23
N GLY A 63 -17.08 3.95 -2.04
CA GLY A 63 -17.81 3.60 -0.83
C GLY A 63 -17.34 2.30 -0.16
N HIS A 64 -16.26 1.70 -0.67
CA HIS A 64 -15.70 0.43 -0.21
C HIS A 64 -14.19 0.59 0.00
N PRO A 65 -13.77 1.28 1.07
CA PRO A 65 -12.36 1.43 1.42
C PRO A 65 -11.74 0.08 1.81
N VAL A 66 -10.42 -0.02 1.71
CA VAL A 66 -9.66 -1.20 2.17
C VAL A 66 -8.90 -0.85 3.44
N THR A 67 -8.99 -1.73 4.44
CA THR A 67 -8.21 -1.66 5.67
C THR A 67 -7.40 -2.94 5.84
N ILE A 68 -6.09 -2.80 5.86
CA ILE A 68 -5.14 -3.84 6.26
C ILE A 68 -4.72 -3.53 7.70
N GLY A 69 -4.87 -4.51 8.59
CA GLY A 69 -4.56 -4.33 10.01
C GLY A 69 -3.08 -4.19 10.32
N ASN A 70 -2.75 -4.23 11.61
CA ASN A 70 -1.37 -4.29 12.09
C ASN A 70 -0.83 -5.72 11.98
N ASP A 71 0.49 -5.86 11.82
CA ASP A 71 1.21 -7.14 11.80
C ASP A 71 0.71 -8.10 10.70
N VAL A 72 0.21 -7.57 9.59
CA VAL A 72 -0.32 -8.34 8.46
C VAL A 72 0.76 -8.52 7.39
N SER A 73 0.90 -9.76 6.91
CA SER A 73 1.63 -10.05 5.68
C SER A 73 0.65 -10.35 4.55
N VAL A 74 0.60 -9.49 3.54
CA VAL A 74 -0.08 -9.80 2.27
C VAL A 74 0.94 -10.46 1.36
N GLY A 75 0.84 -11.80 1.25
CA GLY A 75 1.77 -12.63 0.50
C GLY A 75 1.76 -12.37 -1.00
N HIS A 76 2.88 -12.68 -1.65
CA HIS A 76 3.12 -12.46 -3.09
C HIS A 76 1.93 -12.87 -3.98
N GLY A 77 1.67 -12.09 -5.04
CA GLY A 77 0.62 -12.39 -6.03
C GLY A 77 0.02 -11.17 -6.68
#